data_AF-A0A2M8HPV7-F1
#
_entry.id   AF-A0A2M8HPV7-F1
#
_cell.length_a   1.000
_cell.length_b   1.000
_cell.length_c   1.000
_cell.angle_alpha   90.00
_cell.angle_beta   90.00
_cell.angle_gamma   90.00
#
_symmetry.space_group_name_H-M   'P 1'
#
loop_
_entity.id
_entity.type
_entity.pdbx_description
1 polymer ?
#
loop_
_entity_poly.entity_id
_entity_poly.type
_entity_poly.pdbx_seq_one_letter_code
_entity_poly.pdbx_strand_id
1 'polypeptide(L)'
;AVDRDGKLTDKDFTSDQDRAADISKDYFKAKEKTGLLAGDNAVLRLSSGLKTIISGAYPNRKETGFRTLAEIGISTGQIGSSWEKIQEGILQIDEEMLTKALNENPEAVKELFATDINQDAITDEGVGFRILEHMKPYTQFTGGIVNSKIKLLEDNISDNKKKIKNHETHMLAYESKLKQRFLYMEQGVGKNKSVGNYLQNNLRGAQRGE
;
A
#
# COMPACT_ATOMS: atom_id res chain seq x y z
N ALA A 1 30.67 33.22 14.80
CA ALA A 1 30.44 34.56 15.37
C ALA A 1 28.98 34.89 15.13
N VAL A 2 28.26 35.36 16.15
CA VAL A 2 26.84 35.70 16.05
C VAL A 2 26.75 37.14 15.54
N ASP A 3 26.13 37.34 14.38
CA ASP A 3 25.89 38.69 13.85
C ASP A 3 24.76 39.39 14.61
N ARG A 4 24.87 40.71 14.71
CA ARG A 4 24.11 41.58 15.62
C ARG A 4 22.61 41.74 15.30
N ASP A 5 22.10 41.09 14.26
CA ASP A 5 20.69 41.18 13.83
C ASP A 5 19.86 39.90 14.05
N GLY A 6 20.38 38.90 14.78
CA GLY A 6 19.56 37.81 15.32
C GLY A 6 18.80 36.95 14.31
N LYS A 7 19.11 37.03 13.01
CA LYS A 7 18.60 36.12 11.99
C LYS A 7 19.66 35.08 11.65
N LEU A 8 19.56 33.94 12.33
CA LEU A 8 20.17 32.70 11.85
C LEU A 8 19.36 32.23 10.65
N THR A 9 19.87 32.45 9.44
CA THR A 9 19.35 31.80 8.23
C THR A 9 19.88 30.37 8.22
N ASP A 10 19.10 29.47 8.83
CA ASP A 10 19.39 28.04 8.83
C ASP A 10 19.21 27.48 7.42
N LYS A 11 20.32 27.41 6.67
CA LYS A 11 20.42 26.71 5.39
C LYS A 11 20.39 25.19 5.53
N ASP A 12 20.41 24.65 6.76
CA ASP A 12 20.47 23.21 7.02
C ASP A 12 19.11 22.52 7.17
N PHE A 13 18.00 23.26 7.24
CA PHE A 13 16.65 22.67 7.31
C PHE A 13 16.21 21.99 5.99
N THR A 14 16.95 22.17 4.89
CA THR A 14 16.68 21.44 3.63
C THR A 14 17.21 20.01 3.64
N SER A 15 18.13 19.67 4.56
CA SER A 15 18.76 18.35 4.61
C SER A 15 17.87 17.21 5.13
N ASP A 16 16.81 17.53 5.89
CA ASP A 16 15.87 16.53 6.41
C ASP A 16 14.82 16.11 5.37
N GLN A 17 14.50 16.97 4.40
CA GLN A 17 13.68 16.60 3.24
C GLN A 17 14.37 15.55 2.36
N ASP A 18 15.70 15.68 2.20
CA ASP A 18 16.50 14.74 1.42
C ASP A 18 16.62 13.37 2.12
N ARG A 19 16.70 13.35 3.46
CA ARG A 19 16.70 12.09 4.24
C ARG A 19 15.33 11.38 4.25
N ALA A 20 14.23 12.12 4.32
CA ALA A 20 12.90 11.54 4.21
C ALA A 20 12.64 10.92 2.82
N ALA A 21 13.17 11.54 1.76
CA ALA A 21 13.11 11.00 0.41
C ALA A 21 13.87 9.68 0.26
N ASP A 22 15.00 9.51 0.96
CA ASP A 22 15.86 8.33 0.87
C ASP A 22 15.21 7.06 1.47
N ILE A 23 14.60 7.19 2.65
CA ILE A 23 13.90 6.08 3.33
C ILE A 23 12.69 5.60 2.49
N SER A 24 11.99 6.53 1.84
CA SER A 24 10.81 6.19 1.03
C SER A 24 11.19 5.36 -0.22
N LYS A 25 12.27 5.72 -0.92
CA LYS A 25 12.67 5.04 -2.17
C LYS A 25 13.12 3.60 -1.92
N ASP A 26 13.92 3.37 -0.89
CA ASP A 26 14.38 2.02 -0.56
C ASP A 26 13.26 1.15 0.00
N TYR A 27 12.33 1.73 0.75
CA TYR A 27 11.10 1.07 1.18
C TYR A 27 10.26 0.60 -0.01
N PHE A 28 10.03 1.46 -1.01
CA PHE A 28 9.26 1.09 -2.20
C PHE A 28 9.99 0.07 -3.08
N LYS A 29 11.31 0.18 -3.27
CA LYS A 29 12.10 -0.85 -3.98
C LYS A 29 12.04 -2.22 -3.32
N ALA A 30 12.09 -2.27 -1.98
CA ALA A 30 11.94 -3.53 -1.25
C ALA A 30 10.53 -4.11 -1.41
N LYS A 31 9.50 -3.25 -1.30
CA LYS A 31 8.09 -3.61 -1.51
C LYS A 31 7.78 -4.09 -2.93
N GLU A 32 8.41 -3.51 -3.94
CA GLU A 32 8.28 -3.97 -5.34
C GLU A 32 8.78 -5.40 -5.51
N LYS A 33 9.94 -5.73 -4.91
CA LYS A 33 10.49 -7.10 -4.95
C LYS A 33 9.61 -8.12 -4.24
N THR A 34 8.96 -7.74 -3.14
CA THR A 34 8.06 -8.65 -2.38
C THR A 34 6.62 -8.63 -2.88
N GLY A 35 6.26 -7.68 -3.76
CA GLY A 35 4.89 -7.39 -4.17
C GLY A 35 4.23 -6.33 -3.29
N LEU A 36 3.79 -5.21 -3.88
CA LEU A 36 3.15 -4.09 -3.16
C LEU A 36 1.92 -4.55 -2.36
N LEU A 37 1.12 -5.42 -2.98
CA LEU A 37 -0.12 -5.98 -2.46
C LEU A 37 0.06 -7.38 -1.85
N ALA A 38 1.31 -7.81 -1.62
CA ALA A 38 1.55 -9.07 -0.94
C ALA A 38 0.89 -9.05 0.45
N GLY A 39 0.04 -10.05 0.70
CA GLY A 39 -0.77 -10.16 1.92
C GLY A 39 -2.09 -9.39 1.91
N ASP A 40 -2.45 -8.69 0.82
CA ASP A 40 -3.78 -8.08 0.74
C ASP A 40 -4.86 -9.15 0.59
N ASN A 41 -5.65 -9.33 1.64
CA ASN A 41 -6.72 -10.32 1.69
C ASN A 41 -7.78 -10.16 0.58
N ALA A 42 -8.04 -8.95 0.09
CA ALA A 42 -8.99 -8.78 -1.02
C ALA A 42 -8.43 -9.30 -2.34
N VAL A 43 -7.14 -9.05 -2.62
CA VAL A 43 -6.47 -9.59 -3.81
C VAL A 43 -6.38 -11.10 -3.73
N LEU A 44 -6.01 -11.63 -2.56
CA LEU A 44 -5.93 -13.07 -2.32
C LEU A 44 -7.29 -13.76 -2.49
N ARG A 45 -8.36 -13.19 -1.93
CA ARG A 45 -9.72 -13.73 -2.11
C ARG A 45 -10.23 -13.63 -3.55
N LEU A 46 -9.96 -12.51 -4.23
CA LEU A 46 -10.32 -12.34 -5.63
C LEU A 46 -9.65 -13.42 -6.48
N SER A 47 -8.32 -13.51 -6.41
CA SER A 47 -7.53 -14.49 -7.17
C SER A 47 -7.92 -15.93 -6.86
N SER A 48 -8.06 -16.28 -5.57
CA SER A 48 -8.43 -17.64 -5.17
C SER A 48 -9.82 -18.01 -5.65
N GLY A 49 -10.80 -17.10 -5.56
CA GLY A 49 -12.15 -17.37 -6.05
C GLY A 49 -12.20 -17.53 -7.58
N LEU A 50 -11.45 -16.73 -8.33
CA LEU A 50 -11.32 -16.91 -9.78
C LEU A 50 -10.69 -18.26 -10.13
N LYS A 51 -9.64 -18.68 -9.41
CA LYS A 51 -9.03 -20.02 -9.59
C LYS A 51 -10.05 -21.13 -9.33
N THR A 52 -10.82 -21.04 -8.25
CA THR A 52 -11.88 -22.01 -7.94
C THR A 52 -12.94 -22.08 -9.04
N ILE A 53 -13.38 -20.92 -9.55
CA ILE A 53 -14.35 -20.82 -10.65
C ILE A 53 -13.80 -21.48 -11.92
N ILE A 54 -12.56 -21.17 -12.31
CA ILE A 54 -11.92 -21.74 -13.50
C ILE A 54 -11.76 -23.26 -13.39
N SER A 55 -11.39 -23.77 -12.22
CA SER A 55 -11.25 -25.22 -11.98
C SER A 55 -12.58 -25.93 -11.69
N GLY A 56 -13.67 -25.18 -11.60
CA GLY A 56 -14.98 -25.69 -11.21
C GLY A 56 -15.62 -26.55 -12.29
N ALA A 57 -16.50 -27.47 -11.85
CA ALA A 57 -17.41 -28.18 -12.72
C ALA A 57 -18.79 -27.50 -12.68
N TYR A 58 -19.37 -27.32 -13.86
CA TYR A 58 -20.64 -26.63 -14.06
C TYR A 58 -21.73 -27.59 -14.55
N PRO A 59 -23.00 -27.34 -14.19
CA PRO A 59 -24.10 -28.16 -14.66
C PRO A 59 -24.24 -28.03 -16.18
N ASN A 60 -24.61 -29.15 -16.79
CA ASN A 60 -24.96 -29.23 -18.21
C ASN A 60 -26.28 -29.96 -18.34
N ARG A 61 -27.14 -29.54 -19.27
CA ARG A 61 -28.47 -30.14 -19.45
C ARG A 61 -28.41 -31.54 -20.08
N LYS A 62 -27.32 -31.86 -20.80
CA LYS A 62 -27.10 -33.15 -21.45
C LYS A 62 -26.02 -33.94 -20.71
N GLU A 63 -26.19 -35.27 -20.58
CA GLU A 63 -25.16 -36.13 -19.96
C GLU A 63 -23.82 -36.10 -20.71
N THR A 64 -23.84 -35.83 -22.02
CA THR A 64 -22.67 -35.75 -22.90
C THR A 64 -22.09 -34.33 -23.05
N GLY A 65 -22.56 -33.37 -22.26
CA GLY A 65 -22.10 -31.99 -22.36
C GLY A 65 -20.85 -31.70 -21.54
N PHE A 66 -20.13 -30.64 -21.94
CA PHE A 66 -18.93 -30.17 -21.24
C PHE A 66 -19.29 -29.59 -19.87
N ARG A 67 -18.53 -29.98 -18.85
CA ARG A 67 -18.70 -29.51 -17.46
C ARG A 67 -17.54 -28.68 -16.95
N THR A 68 -16.37 -28.83 -17.55
CA THR A 68 -15.16 -28.10 -17.13
C THR A 68 -14.55 -27.33 -18.29
N LEU A 69 -13.85 -26.24 -18.00
CA LEU A 69 -13.10 -25.48 -19.01
C LEU A 69 -11.99 -26.33 -19.66
N ALA A 70 -11.42 -27.28 -18.91
CA ALA A 70 -10.37 -28.16 -19.41
C ALA A 70 -10.87 -29.08 -20.53
N GLU A 71 -12.15 -29.49 -20.49
CA GLU A 71 -12.77 -30.32 -21.55
C GLU A 71 -12.95 -29.59 -22.88
N ILE A 72 -12.89 -28.25 -22.87
CA ILE A 72 -12.93 -27.42 -24.08
C ILE A 72 -11.57 -26.80 -24.42
N GLY A 73 -10.49 -27.29 -23.79
CA GLY A 73 -9.12 -26.83 -24.08
C GLY A 73 -8.68 -25.57 -23.32
N ILE A 74 -9.43 -25.11 -22.32
CA ILE A 74 -9.06 -23.95 -21.49
C ILE A 74 -8.59 -24.43 -20.11
N SER A 75 -7.32 -24.23 -19.78
CA SER A 75 -6.74 -24.73 -18.52
C SER A 75 -5.67 -23.79 -17.96
N THR A 76 -5.22 -23.99 -16.73
CA THR A 76 -4.07 -23.27 -16.16
C THR A 76 -2.72 -23.96 -16.42
N GLY A 77 -2.72 -24.92 -17.36
CA GLY A 77 -1.59 -25.76 -17.74
C GLY A 77 -2.09 -27.12 -18.22
N GLN A 78 -1.39 -27.72 -19.19
CA GLN A 78 -1.66 -29.09 -19.63
C GLN A 78 -1.65 -30.08 -18.44
N ILE A 79 -2.43 -31.15 -18.55
CA ILE A 79 -2.40 -32.28 -17.61
C ILE A 79 -0.95 -32.78 -17.50
N GLY A 80 -0.33 -32.65 -16.32
CA GLY A 80 1.08 -32.97 -16.09
C GLY A 80 2.07 -31.80 -16.12
N SER A 81 1.59 -30.56 -16.25
CA SER A 81 2.43 -29.36 -16.13
C SER A 81 3.07 -29.23 -14.74
N SER A 82 4.30 -28.71 -14.69
CA SER A 82 4.99 -28.41 -13.43
C SER A 82 4.11 -27.55 -12.53
N TRP A 83 4.08 -27.91 -11.24
CA TRP A 83 3.33 -27.22 -10.19
C TRP A 83 3.54 -25.70 -10.19
N GLU A 84 4.75 -25.26 -10.53
CA GLU A 84 5.15 -23.86 -10.66
C GLU A 84 4.28 -23.08 -11.67
N LYS A 85 3.99 -23.66 -12.85
CA LYS A 85 3.16 -23.00 -13.88
C LYS A 85 1.68 -22.95 -13.49
N ILE A 86 1.20 -23.99 -12.79
CA ILE A 86 -0.17 -24.04 -12.28
C ILE A 86 -0.36 -22.98 -11.17
N GLN A 87 0.68 -22.71 -10.38
CA GLN A 87 0.64 -21.65 -9.36
C GLN A 87 0.51 -20.25 -9.96
N GLU A 88 1.15 -19.97 -11.09
CA GLU A 88 1.01 -18.69 -11.81
C GLU A 88 -0.45 -18.42 -12.21
N GLY A 89 -1.24 -19.47 -12.45
CA GLY A 89 -2.67 -19.35 -12.70
C GLY A 89 -3.01 -18.70 -14.05
N ILE A 90 -2.06 -18.71 -14.98
CA ILE A 90 -2.24 -18.19 -16.34
C ILE A 90 -3.06 -19.20 -17.13
N LEU A 91 -4.14 -18.73 -17.75
CA LEU A 91 -4.94 -19.55 -18.65
C LEU A 91 -4.19 -19.78 -19.97
N GLN A 92 -4.14 -21.04 -20.37
CA GLN A 92 -3.65 -21.53 -21.65
C GLN A 92 -4.82 -22.09 -22.43
N ILE A 93 -4.85 -21.79 -23.72
CA ILE A 93 -5.91 -22.21 -24.64
C ILE A 93 -5.30 -23.17 -25.66
N ASP A 94 -5.84 -24.38 -25.72
CA ASP A 94 -5.62 -25.34 -26.79
C ASP A 94 -6.62 -25.03 -27.91
N GLU A 95 -6.15 -24.34 -28.95
CA GLU A 95 -6.99 -23.88 -30.06
C GLU A 95 -7.61 -25.04 -30.85
N GLU A 96 -6.90 -26.17 -30.99
CA GLU A 96 -7.41 -27.34 -31.71
C GLU A 96 -8.57 -27.98 -30.94
N MET A 97 -8.39 -28.17 -29.62
CA MET A 97 -9.43 -28.73 -28.77
C MET A 97 -10.64 -27.81 -28.65
N LEU A 98 -10.43 -26.50 -28.51
CA LEU A 98 -11.50 -25.52 -28.45
C LEU A 98 -12.29 -25.48 -29.76
N THR A 99 -11.59 -25.46 -30.91
CA THR A 99 -12.22 -25.47 -32.23
C THR A 99 -13.05 -26.74 -32.42
N LYS A 100 -12.53 -27.89 -32.00
CA LYS A 100 -13.26 -29.17 -32.04
C LYS A 100 -14.51 -29.13 -31.17
N ALA A 101 -14.42 -28.66 -29.93
CA ALA A 101 -15.56 -28.53 -29.02
C ALA A 101 -16.66 -27.62 -29.57
N LEU A 102 -16.27 -26.49 -30.17
CA LEU A 102 -17.19 -25.56 -30.83
C LEU A 102 -17.88 -26.16 -32.07
N ASN A 103 -17.17 -26.97 -32.85
CA ASN A 103 -17.73 -27.63 -34.03
C ASN A 103 -18.66 -28.81 -33.66
N GLU A 104 -18.30 -29.58 -32.64
CA GLU A 104 -19.07 -30.76 -32.23
C GLU A 104 -20.34 -30.40 -31.47
N ASN A 105 -20.28 -29.45 -30.54
CA ASN A 105 -21.43 -29.08 -29.70
C ASN A 105 -21.35 -27.64 -29.20
N PRO A 106 -21.64 -26.64 -30.06
CA PRO A 106 -21.57 -25.22 -29.70
C PRO A 106 -22.53 -24.85 -28.56
N GLU A 107 -23.69 -25.51 -28.48
CA GLU A 107 -24.65 -25.29 -27.39
C GLU A 107 -24.10 -25.75 -26.04
N ALA A 108 -23.38 -26.87 -25.97
CA ALA A 108 -22.75 -27.29 -24.72
C ALA A 108 -21.65 -26.33 -24.25
N VAL A 109 -20.89 -25.73 -25.20
CA VAL A 109 -19.93 -24.69 -24.86
C VAL A 109 -20.65 -23.46 -24.32
N LYS A 110 -21.75 -23.03 -24.95
CA LYS A 110 -22.56 -21.91 -24.46
C LYS A 110 -23.09 -22.18 -23.04
N GLU A 111 -23.66 -23.36 -22.80
CA GLU A 111 -24.18 -23.75 -21.48
C GLU A 111 -23.07 -23.71 -20.40
N LEU A 112 -21.84 -24.14 -20.71
CA LEU A 112 -20.71 -24.06 -19.79
C LEU A 112 -20.42 -22.62 -19.31
N PHE A 113 -20.55 -21.63 -20.21
CA PHE A 113 -20.31 -20.23 -19.87
C PHE A 113 -21.53 -19.55 -19.26
N ALA A 114 -22.72 -19.87 -19.75
CA ALA A 114 -23.98 -19.27 -19.36
C ALA A 114 -25.12 -20.28 -19.51
N THR A 115 -25.60 -20.80 -18.37
CA THR A 115 -26.79 -21.63 -18.26
C THR A 115 -27.89 -20.85 -17.57
N ASP A 116 -29.04 -20.83 -18.22
CA ASP A 116 -30.34 -20.48 -17.63
C ASP A 116 -30.93 -21.78 -17.07
N ILE A 117 -31.21 -21.86 -15.77
CA ILE A 117 -31.71 -23.09 -15.14
C ILE A 117 -33.24 -23.11 -15.18
N ASN A 118 -33.89 -21.95 -15.05
CA ASN A 118 -35.33 -21.82 -14.86
C ASN A 118 -36.12 -21.46 -16.14
N GLN A 119 -35.42 -21.27 -17.25
CA GLN A 119 -35.93 -20.88 -18.57
C GLN A 119 -36.61 -19.50 -18.61
N ASP A 120 -36.20 -18.56 -17.75
CA ASP A 120 -36.72 -17.19 -17.72
C ASP A 120 -35.94 -16.20 -18.61
N ALA A 121 -34.99 -16.71 -19.41
CA ALA A 121 -34.05 -15.95 -20.24
C ALA A 121 -33.01 -15.14 -19.44
N ILE A 122 -32.83 -15.42 -18.15
CA ILE A 122 -31.77 -14.89 -17.29
C ILE A 122 -30.73 -16.00 -17.06
N THR A 123 -29.45 -15.64 -17.08
CA THR A 123 -28.38 -16.58 -16.77
C THR A 123 -28.27 -16.75 -15.25
N ASP A 124 -28.42 -17.98 -14.77
CA ASP A 124 -28.34 -18.32 -13.35
C ASP A 124 -26.98 -18.91 -12.97
N GLU A 125 -26.30 -19.53 -13.93
CA GLU A 125 -25.14 -20.37 -13.68
C GLU A 125 -24.17 -20.37 -14.86
N GLY A 126 -22.94 -20.82 -14.62
CA GLY A 126 -21.90 -20.95 -15.63
C GLY A 126 -20.64 -20.19 -15.25
N VAL A 127 -19.54 -20.51 -15.94
CA VAL A 127 -18.23 -19.91 -15.66
C VAL A 127 -18.30 -18.39 -15.78
N GLY A 128 -18.91 -17.87 -16.86
CA GLY A 128 -18.99 -16.44 -17.12
C GLY A 128 -19.83 -15.71 -16.08
N PHE A 129 -20.97 -16.30 -15.70
CA PHE A 129 -21.83 -15.76 -14.64
C PHE A 129 -21.12 -15.74 -13.29
N ARG A 130 -20.45 -16.83 -12.89
CA ARG A 130 -19.72 -16.90 -11.62
C ARG A 130 -18.55 -15.91 -11.57
N ILE A 131 -17.82 -15.74 -12.66
CA ILE A 131 -16.75 -14.71 -12.75
C ILE A 131 -17.35 -13.33 -12.52
N LEU A 132 -18.45 -13.00 -13.21
CA LEU A 132 -19.09 -11.70 -13.10
C LEU A 132 -19.59 -11.43 -11.68
N GLU A 133 -20.31 -12.37 -11.07
CA GLU A 133 -20.81 -12.23 -9.69
C GLU A 133 -19.67 -12.16 -8.67
N HIS A 134 -18.57 -12.90 -8.87
CA HIS A 134 -17.40 -12.82 -8.00
C HIS A 134 -16.66 -11.48 -8.14
N MET A 135 -16.62 -10.89 -9.33
CA MET A 135 -15.94 -9.61 -9.58
C MET A 135 -16.76 -8.39 -9.17
N LYS A 136 -18.09 -8.48 -9.24
CA LYS A 136 -19.04 -7.41 -8.94
C LYS A 136 -18.76 -6.63 -7.63
N PRO A 137 -18.54 -7.26 -6.47
CA PRO A 137 -18.25 -6.50 -5.25
C PRO A 137 -16.90 -5.77 -5.28
N TYR A 138 -15.98 -6.12 -6.19
CA TYR A 138 -14.68 -5.46 -6.33
C TYR A 138 -14.74 -4.26 -7.28
N THR A 139 -15.54 -4.35 -8.33
CA THR A 139 -15.63 -3.32 -9.39
C THR A 139 -16.75 -2.30 -9.18
N GLN A 140 -17.66 -2.54 -8.23
CA GLN A 140 -18.76 -1.63 -7.94
C GLN A 140 -18.26 -0.23 -7.55
N PHE A 141 -18.76 0.79 -8.24
CA PHE A 141 -18.34 2.18 -8.02
C PHE A 141 -18.64 2.67 -6.60
N THR A 142 -19.87 2.47 -6.13
CA THR A 142 -20.28 2.88 -4.78
C THR A 142 -20.24 1.69 -3.83
N GLY A 143 -19.38 1.74 -2.81
CA GLY A 143 -19.31 0.69 -1.78
C GLY A 143 -18.58 -0.59 -2.22
N GLY A 144 -17.96 -0.60 -3.40
CA GLY A 144 -17.09 -1.69 -3.82
C GLY A 144 -15.84 -1.81 -2.93
N ILE A 145 -15.28 -3.01 -2.85
CA ILE A 145 -14.14 -3.36 -1.99
C ILE A 145 -12.91 -2.52 -2.35
N VAL A 146 -12.64 -2.33 -3.65
CA VAL A 146 -11.46 -1.58 -4.12
C VAL A 146 -11.61 -0.10 -3.75
N ASN A 147 -12.73 0.53 -4.08
CA ASN A 147 -12.96 1.95 -3.77
C ASN A 147 -12.98 2.21 -2.26
N SER A 148 -13.57 1.32 -1.47
CA SER A 148 -13.58 1.42 -0.01
C SER A 148 -12.17 1.36 0.58
N LYS A 149 -11.31 0.48 0.03
CA LYS A 149 -9.91 0.41 0.42
C LYS A 149 -9.12 1.66 0.03
N ILE A 150 -9.33 2.18 -1.19
CA ILE A 150 -8.69 3.41 -1.64
C ILE A 150 -9.04 4.55 -0.69
N LYS A 151 -10.33 4.75 -0.41
CA LYS A 151 -10.81 5.77 0.52
C LYS A 151 -10.20 5.62 1.92
N LEU A 152 -10.17 4.41 2.46
CA LEU A 152 -9.54 4.15 3.77
C LEU A 152 -8.05 4.50 3.78
N LEU A 153 -7.32 4.22 2.70
CA LEU A 153 -5.92 4.59 2.57
C LEU A 153 -5.74 6.11 2.44
N GLU A 154 -6.61 6.80 1.69
CA GLU A 154 -6.62 8.26 1.58
C GLU A 154 -6.87 8.93 2.94
N ASP A 155 -7.84 8.42 3.70
CA ASP A 155 -8.14 8.90 5.05
C ASP A 155 -6.94 8.69 5.99
N ASN A 156 -6.32 7.50 5.96
CA ASN A 156 -5.10 7.23 6.72
C ASN A 156 -3.94 8.15 6.35
N ILE A 157 -3.77 8.45 5.05
CA ILE A 157 -2.76 9.40 4.57
C ILE A 157 -3.06 10.80 5.12
N SER A 158 -4.31 11.24 5.08
CA SER A 158 -4.75 12.54 5.60
C SER A 158 -4.47 12.66 7.11
N ASP A 159 -4.85 11.65 7.88
CA ASP A 159 -4.62 11.60 9.32
C ASP A 159 -3.13 11.58 9.68
N ASN A 160 -2.33 10.81 8.95
CA ASN A 160 -0.89 10.78 9.15
C ASN A 160 -0.25 12.12 8.81
N LYS A 161 -0.68 12.82 7.74
CA LYS A 161 -0.23 14.18 7.44
C LYS A 161 -0.56 15.15 8.58
N LYS A 162 -1.75 15.04 9.18
CA LYS A 162 -2.12 15.85 10.35
C LYS A 162 -1.23 15.57 11.56
N LYS A 163 -0.92 14.29 11.83
CA LYS A 163 0.01 13.90 12.90
C LYS A 163 1.42 14.47 12.66
N ILE A 164 1.93 14.36 11.44
CA ILE A 164 3.24 14.91 11.04
C ILE A 164 3.27 16.41 11.34
N LYS A 165 2.28 17.18 10.88
CA LYS A 165 2.20 18.63 11.13
C LYS A 165 2.18 18.99 12.63
N ASN A 166 1.46 18.22 13.43
CA ASN A 166 1.41 18.44 14.88
C ASN A 166 2.76 18.16 15.54
N HIS A 167 3.46 17.10 15.11
CA HIS A 167 4.80 16.79 15.60
C HIS A 167 5.82 17.86 15.19
N GLU A 168 5.81 18.32 13.94
CA GLU A 168 6.65 19.43 13.48
C GLU A 168 6.44 20.68 14.33
N THR A 169 5.18 21.04 14.59
CA THR A 169 4.83 22.18 15.45
C THR A 169 5.38 22.01 16.87
N HIS A 170 5.27 20.80 17.43
CA HIS A 170 5.80 20.51 18.77
C HIS A 170 7.33 20.59 18.82
N MET A 171 8.03 20.07 17.80
CA MET A 171 9.49 20.13 17.71
C MET A 171 9.98 21.58 17.63
N LEU A 172 9.35 22.43 16.80
CA LEU A 172 9.69 23.84 16.69
C LEU A 172 9.46 24.59 18.02
N ALA A 173 8.36 24.31 18.71
CA ALA A 173 8.08 24.91 20.02
C ALA A 173 9.11 24.46 21.08
N TYR A 174 9.51 23.19 21.05
CA TYR A 174 10.52 22.65 21.93
C TYR A 174 11.89 23.27 21.68
N GLU A 175 12.28 23.40 20.41
CA GLU A 175 13.51 24.06 19.98
C GLU A 175 13.55 25.52 20.45
N SER A 176 12.46 26.27 20.25
CA SER A 176 12.34 27.65 20.72
C SER A 176 12.50 27.76 22.25
N LYS A 177 11.84 26.87 23.01
CA LYS A 177 11.97 26.80 24.47
C LYS A 177 13.41 26.47 24.90
N LEU A 178 14.10 25.60 24.18
CA LEU A 178 15.49 25.24 24.44
C LEU A 178 16.41 26.43 24.16
N LYS A 179 16.25 27.11 23.03
CA LYS A 179 16.97 28.34 22.67
C LYS A 179 16.81 29.42 23.73
N GLN A 180 15.59 29.65 24.22
CA GLN A 180 15.35 30.59 25.32
C GLN A 180 16.10 30.21 26.60
N ARG A 181 16.05 28.93 27.00
CA ARG A 181 16.79 28.44 28.19
C ARG A 181 18.30 28.63 28.03
N PHE A 182 18.86 28.39 26.85
CA PHE A 182 20.27 28.63 26.57
C PHE A 182 20.64 30.10 26.73
N LEU A 183 19.85 31.02 26.17
CA LEU A 183 20.08 32.47 26.32
C LEU A 183 20.02 32.92 27.79
N TYR A 184 19.07 32.42 28.57
CA TYR A 184 18.99 32.70 30.01
C TYR A 184 20.22 32.19 30.77
N MET A 185 20.69 30.98 30.45
CA MET A 185 21.91 30.42 31.05
C MET A 185 23.14 31.24 30.66
N GLU A 186 23.26 31.66 29.41
CA GLU A 186 24.37 32.50 28.93
C GLU A 186 24.41 33.85 29.65
N GLN A 187 23.27 34.52 29.81
CA GLN A 187 23.17 35.75 30.59
C GLN A 187 23.55 35.53 32.06
N GLY A 188 23.11 34.41 32.66
CA GLY A 188 23.47 34.04 34.02
C GLY A 188 24.97 33.81 34.20
N VAL A 189 25.60 33.08 33.28
CA VAL A 189 27.06 32.88 33.24
C VAL A 189 27.78 34.21 33.07
N GLY A 190 27.30 35.09 32.19
CA GLY A 190 27.84 36.44 32.00
C GLY A 190 27.80 37.27 33.29
N LYS A 191 26.64 37.29 33.97
CA LYS A 191 26.48 37.97 35.27
C LYS A 191 27.42 37.39 36.33
N ASN A 192 27.52 36.06 36.44
CA ASN A 192 28.43 35.43 37.39
C ASN A 192 29.90 35.73 37.10
N LYS A 193 30.31 35.76 35.83
CA LYS A 193 31.65 36.20 35.44
C LYS A 193 31.92 37.65 35.83
N SER A 194 30.96 38.56 35.60
CA SER A 194 31.11 39.97 36.01
C SER A 194 31.21 40.13 37.54
N VAL A 195 30.44 39.35 38.30
CA VAL A 195 30.51 39.33 39.77
C VAL A 195 31.86 38.77 40.23
N GLY A 196 32.32 37.66 39.64
CA GLY A 196 33.64 37.09 39.93
C GLY A 196 34.78 38.08 39.66
N ASN A 197 34.74 38.79 38.53
CA ASN A 197 35.70 39.83 38.19
C ASN A 197 35.65 41.00 39.18
N TYR A 198 34.45 41.45 39.58
CA TYR A 198 34.28 42.52 40.57
C TYR A 198 34.87 42.13 41.93
N LEU A 199 34.55 40.92 42.43
CA LEU A 199 35.10 40.38 43.67
C LEU A 199 36.62 40.25 43.60
N GLN A 200 37.16 39.74 42.49
CA GLN A 200 38.60 39.59 42.30
C GLN A 200 39.34 40.93 42.25
N ASN A 201 38.75 41.95 41.64
CA ASN A 201 39.30 43.30 41.61
C ASN A 201 39.30 43.95 43.00
N ASN A 202 38.24 43.76 43.77
CA ASN A 202 38.16 44.25 45.16
C ASN A 202 39.12 43.52 46.10
N LEU A 203 39.26 42.20 45.96
CA LEU A 203 40.23 41.39 46.72
C LEU A 203 41.67 41.82 46.41
N ARG A 204 41.98 42.10 45.14
CA ARG A 204 43.29 42.62 44.73
C ARG A 204 43.56 44.05 45.19
N GLY A 205 42.52 44.88 45.26
CA GLY A 205 42.60 46.22 45.85
C GLY A 205 42.87 46.18 47.36
N ALA A 206 42.22 45.25 48.07
CA ALA A 206 42.43 45.05 49.51
C ALA A 206 43.84 44.53 49.85
N GLN A 207 44.44 43.66 49.01
CA GLN A 207 45.80 43.15 49.21
C GLN A 207 46.93 44.13 48.85
N ARG A 208 46.62 45.27 48.21
CA ARG A 208 47.60 46.32 47.88
C ARG A 208 47.53 47.54 48.81
N GLY A 209 46.62 47.52 49.78
CA GLY A 209 46.38 48.59 50.75
C GLY A 209 46.93 48.32 52.15
N GLU A 210 47.78 47.30 52.33
CA GLU A 210 48.60 47.07 53.52
C GLU A 210 50.07 47.42 53.25
#